data_AF-A0A261G8H1-F1
#
_entry.id   AF-A0A261G8H1-F1
#
_cell.length_a   1.000
_cell.length_b   1.000
_cell.length_c   1.000
_cell.angle_alpha   90.00
_cell.angle_beta   90.00
_cell.angle_gamma   90.00
#
_symmetry.space_group_name_H-M   'P 1'
#
loop_
_entity.id
_entity.type
_entity.pdbx_description
1 polymer ?
#
loop_
_entity_poly.entity_id
_entity_poly.type
_entity_poly.pdbx_seq_one_letter_code
_entity_poly.pdbx_strand_id
1 'polypeptide(L)'
;MTSIAVLVGSLREDSFNKSLAEAIETLAPEGTTFETGDLNLPLFNQDLEADFPAKAKELKDLVERSDGVLFVTPEYNRSFSGVLKNGIDWASRPWGQNSFNGKPVAIVGASIGALGTTQAQAALRNSLVYLNTEIMGQPEVYFNATTGLNQDGSVADDAKDFLTDFANAFVAFIEKHKN
;
A
#
# COMPACT_ATOMS: atom_id res chain seq x y z
N MET A 1 -14.37 7.53 -11.88
CA MET A 1 -12.93 7.69 -11.64
C MET A 1 -12.65 7.03 -10.30
N THR A 2 -11.62 6.19 -10.21
CA THR A 2 -11.28 5.41 -9.01
C THR A 2 -10.00 5.95 -8.41
N SER A 3 -10.06 6.50 -7.20
CA SER A 3 -8.90 7.08 -6.53
C SER A 3 -8.28 6.09 -5.55
N ILE A 4 -6.96 5.92 -5.59
CA ILE A 4 -6.23 4.95 -4.77
C ILE A 4 -5.11 5.63 -4.00
N ALA A 5 -5.14 5.53 -2.67
CA ALA A 5 -4.01 5.93 -1.84
C ALA A 5 -2.94 4.83 -1.88
N VAL A 6 -1.67 5.21 -2.07
CA VAL A 6 -0.54 4.27 -2.09
C VAL A 6 0.35 4.49 -0.87
N LEU A 7 0.53 3.45 -0.07
CA LEU A 7 1.37 3.49 1.13
C LEU A 7 2.60 2.60 0.94
N VAL A 8 3.74 3.23 0.59
CA VAL A 8 5.00 2.54 0.31
C VAL A 8 5.86 2.44 1.56
N GLY A 9 6.03 1.22 2.09
CA GLY A 9 6.76 0.93 3.33
C GLY A 9 8.29 1.06 3.27
N SER A 10 8.85 1.73 2.28
CA SER A 10 10.30 1.91 2.10
C SER A 10 10.61 3.33 1.69
N LEU A 11 11.40 4.04 2.51
CA LEU A 11 11.72 5.47 2.32
C LEU A 11 12.95 5.73 1.46
N ARG A 12 13.73 4.69 1.10
CA ARG A 12 14.94 4.88 0.28
C ARG A 12 14.56 5.33 -1.13
N GLU A 13 15.38 6.18 -1.73
CA GLU A 13 15.15 6.76 -3.05
C GLU A 13 14.93 5.68 -4.13
N ASP A 14 15.86 4.73 -4.24
CA ASP A 14 15.81 3.66 -5.27
C ASP A 14 14.92 2.45 -4.89
N SER A 15 13.88 2.67 -4.08
CA SER A 15 13.05 1.60 -3.53
C SER A 15 12.38 0.74 -4.62
N PHE A 16 12.68 -0.56 -4.65
CA PHE A 16 11.97 -1.51 -5.53
C PHE A 16 10.46 -1.55 -5.27
N ASN A 17 10.04 -1.23 -4.04
CA ASN A 17 8.63 -1.15 -3.70
C ASN A 17 8.00 0.11 -4.31
N LYS A 18 8.73 1.23 -4.37
CA LYS A 18 8.29 2.42 -5.08
C LYS A 18 8.14 2.12 -6.58
N SER A 19 9.14 1.48 -7.20
CA SER A 19 9.08 1.06 -8.60
C SER A 19 7.92 0.10 -8.89
N LEU A 20 7.65 -0.87 -7.99
CA LEU A 20 6.49 -1.75 -8.13
C LEU A 20 5.17 -0.97 -8.07
N ALA A 21 5.05 0.02 -7.19
CA ALA A 21 3.86 0.85 -7.08
C ALA A 21 3.62 1.67 -8.36
N GLU A 22 4.68 2.32 -8.87
CA GLU A 22 4.65 3.12 -10.11
C GLU A 22 4.32 2.25 -11.34
N ALA A 23 4.81 1.01 -11.37
CA ALA A 23 4.46 0.04 -12.40
C ALA A 23 2.97 -0.33 -12.37
N ILE A 24 2.41 -0.59 -11.18
CA ILE A 24 0.98 -0.89 -11.03
C ILE A 24 0.12 0.31 -11.43
N GLU A 25 0.52 1.52 -11.05
CA GLU A 25 -0.14 2.76 -11.47
C GLU A 25 -0.15 2.91 -13.00
N THR A 26 0.99 2.68 -13.65
CA THR A 26 1.13 2.78 -15.12
C THR A 26 0.28 1.75 -15.86
N LEU A 27 0.10 0.55 -15.28
CA LEU A 27 -0.64 -0.56 -15.88
C LEU A 27 -2.13 -0.57 -15.50
N ALA A 28 -2.56 0.36 -14.63
CA ALA A 28 -3.94 0.42 -14.18
C ALA A 28 -4.88 0.85 -15.32
N PRO A 29 -6.16 0.40 -15.29
CA PRO A 29 -7.13 0.78 -16.30
C PRO A 29 -7.41 2.29 -16.28
N GLU A 30 -7.79 2.83 -17.44
CA GLU A 30 -8.17 4.23 -17.59
C GLU A 30 -9.22 4.67 -16.57
N GLY A 31 -9.12 5.92 -16.13
CA GLY A 31 -10.02 6.46 -15.11
C GLY A 31 -9.64 6.08 -13.67
N THR A 32 -8.45 5.49 -13.47
CA THR A 32 -7.86 5.26 -12.14
C THR A 32 -6.80 6.33 -11.85
N THR A 33 -6.77 6.84 -10.62
CA THR A 33 -5.73 7.76 -10.16
C THR A 33 -5.09 7.22 -8.89
N PHE A 34 -3.77 7.41 -8.78
CA PHE A 34 -2.99 7.00 -7.62
C PHE A 34 -2.38 8.23 -6.97
N GLU A 35 -2.35 8.25 -5.65
CA GLU A 35 -1.65 9.29 -4.89
C GLU A 35 -0.86 8.62 -3.76
N THR A 36 0.46 8.82 -3.76
CA THR A 36 1.35 8.23 -2.75
C THR A 36 1.44 9.11 -1.51
N GLY A 37 1.16 8.53 -0.35
CA GLY A 37 1.29 9.23 0.94
C GLY A 37 2.73 9.29 1.43
N ASP A 38 3.14 10.42 2.01
CA ASP A 38 4.44 10.55 2.68
C ASP A 38 4.43 9.85 4.05
N LEU A 39 5.19 8.75 4.17
CA LEU A 39 5.36 8.01 5.42
C LEU A 39 6.54 8.50 6.27
N ASN A 40 7.22 9.59 5.87
CA ASN A 40 8.22 10.26 6.69
C ASN A 40 7.55 11.11 7.79
N LEU A 41 6.97 10.39 8.74
CA LEU A 41 6.20 10.88 9.87
C LEU A 41 7.01 10.79 11.17
N PRO A 42 6.70 11.63 12.18
CA PRO A 42 7.17 11.35 13.54
C PRO A 42 6.70 9.97 13.98
N LEU A 43 7.42 9.34 14.91
CA LEU A 43 6.89 8.13 15.55
C LEU A 43 5.58 8.45 16.27
N PHE A 44 4.62 7.54 16.20
CA PHE A 44 3.35 7.68 16.86
C PHE A 44 3.55 7.95 18.36
N ASN A 45 2.98 9.06 18.82
CA ASN A 45 2.87 9.40 20.24
C ASN A 45 1.47 9.95 20.47
N GLN A 46 0.70 9.30 21.36
CA GLN A 46 -0.67 9.67 21.65
C GLN A 46 -0.79 11.09 22.24
N ASP A 47 0.24 11.62 22.90
CA ASP A 47 0.25 13.00 23.41
C ASP A 47 0.08 14.04 22.28
N LEU A 48 0.48 13.68 21.06
CA LEU A 48 0.33 14.52 19.88
C LEU A 48 -1.06 14.43 19.24
N GLU A 49 -2.00 13.62 19.75
CA GLU A 49 -3.37 13.60 19.20
C GLU A 49 -4.12 14.93 19.43
N ALA A 50 -3.76 15.67 20.48
CA ALA A 50 -4.32 17.00 20.75
C ALA A 50 -3.82 18.08 19.78
N ASP A 51 -2.63 17.89 19.22
CA ASP A 51 -2.01 18.75 18.20
C ASP A 51 -1.48 17.88 17.06
N PHE A 52 -2.42 17.38 16.27
CA PHE A 52 -2.18 16.31 15.31
C PHE A 52 -1.14 16.74 14.25
N PRO A 53 -0.03 16.00 14.06
CA PRO A 53 1.02 16.42 13.14
C PRO A 53 0.49 16.62 11.72
N ALA A 54 0.82 17.74 11.07
CA ALA A 54 0.30 18.11 9.76
C ALA A 54 0.48 16.99 8.71
N LYS A 55 1.67 16.39 8.62
CA LYS A 55 1.93 15.27 7.70
C LYS A 55 1.08 14.03 8.01
N ALA A 56 0.85 13.74 9.29
CA ALA A 56 -0.02 12.62 9.68
C ALA A 56 -1.47 12.92 9.29
N LYS A 57 -1.90 14.19 9.40
CA LYS A 57 -3.22 14.63 8.95
C LYS A 57 -3.36 14.50 7.43
N GLU A 58 -2.35 14.94 6.67
CA GLU A 58 -2.33 14.79 5.21
C GLU A 58 -2.46 13.32 4.78
N LEU A 59 -1.77 12.41 5.48
CA LEU A 59 -1.91 10.98 5.27
C LEU A 59 -3.33 10.47 5.56
N LYS A 60 -3.94 10.90 6.69
CA LYS A 60 -5.34 10.57 7.00
C LYS A 60 -6.29 11.05 5.92
N ASP A 61 -6.19 12.33 5.57
CA ASP A 61 -7.05 12.98 4.58
C ASP A 61 -6.92 12.27 3.22
N LEU A 62 -5.74 11.74 2.89
CA LEU A 62 -5.50 10.93 1.69
C LEU A 62 -6.25 9.61 1.76
N VAL A 63 -6.06 8.83 2.82
CA VAL A 63 -6.75 7.54 2.99
C VAL A 63 -8.27 7.71 2.98
N GLU A 64 -8.78 8.77 3.61
CA GLU A 64 -10.21 9.03 3.73
C GLU A 64 -10.84 9.39 2.39
N ARG A 65 -10.19 10.25 1.58
CA ARG A 65 -10.71 10.69 0.27
C ARG A 65 -10.51 9.66 -0.85
N SER A 66 -9.65 8.67 -0.66
CA SER A 66 -9.41 7.62 -1.65
C SER A 66 -10.47 6.54 -1.61
N ASP A 67 -10.83 5.98 -2.76
CA ASP A 67 -11.78 4.87 -2.86
C ASP A 67 -11.18 3.55 -2.36
N GLY A 68 -9.85 3.37 -2.48
CA GLY A 68 -9.12 2.21 -1.97
C GLY A 68 -7.70 2.55 -1.54
N VAL A 69 -7.03 1.58 -0.89
CA VAL A 69 -5.63 1.72 -0.45
C VAL A 69 -4.77 0.57 -0.96
N LEU A 70 -3.70 0.89 -1.67
CA LEU A 70 -2.65 -0.05 -2.05
C LEU A 70 -1.51 0.02 -1.02
N PHE A 71 -1.34 -1.04 -0.24
CA PHE A 71 -0.19 -1.20 0.65
C PHE A 71 0.95 -1.87 -0.10
N VAL A 72 2.12 -1.26 -0.09
CA VAL A 72 3.31 -1.77 -0.78
C VAL A 72 4.44 -1.95 0.23
N THR A 73 4.75 -3.18 0.61
CA THR A 73 5.65 -3.44 1.74
C THR A 73 6.92 -4.20 1.34
N PRO A 74 8.12 -3.74 1.76
CA PRO A 74 9.27 -4.63 1.83
C PRO A 74 9.07 -5.65 2.97
N GLU A 75 9.93 -6.67 3.04
CA GLU A 75 10.03 -7.55 4.21
C GLU A 75 11.31 -7.27 4.99
N TYR A 76 11.15 -6.76 6.21
CA TYR A 76 12.24 -6.54 7.15
C TYR A 76 12.05 -7.47 8.34
N ASN A 77 13.03 -8.35 8.56
CA ASN A 77 13.07 -9.25 9.71
C ASN A 77 11.77 -10.07 9.90
N ARG A 78 11.25 -10.64 8.80
CA ARG A 78 10.02 -11.48 8.77
C ARG A 78 8.71 -10.74 9.07
N SER A 79 8.69 -9.42 8.92
CA SER A 79 7.48 -8.61 9.00
C SER A 79 7.52 -7.44 8.01
N PHE A 80 6.42 -6.70 7.93
CA PHE A 80 6.36 -5.42 7.21
C PHE A 80 7.14 -4.34 7.95
N SER A 81 7.46 -3.24 7.26
CA SER A 81 8.34 -2.23 7.83
C SER A 81 7.69 -1.44 8.98
N GLY A 82 8.53 -1.03 9.95
CA GLY A 82 8.09 -0.14 11.03
C GLY A 82 7.60 1.21 10.53
N VAL A 83 8.12 1.70 9.39
CA VAL A 83 7.63 2.90 8.70
C VAL A 83 6.17 2.75 8.30
N LEU A 84 5.84 1.62 7.65
CA LEU A 84 4.47 1.35 7.22
C LEU A 84 3.54 1.18 8.42
N LYS A 85 4.00 0.47 9.46
CA LYS A 85 3.25 0.33 10.71
C LYS A 85 2.95 1.68 11.37
N ASN A 86 3.94 2.56 11.43
CA ASN A 86 3.77 3.89 12.00
C ASN A 86 2.77 4.75 11.21
N GLY A 87 2.80 4.68 9.87
CA GLY A 87 1.79 5.32 9.03
C GLY A 87 0.37 4.81 9.28
N ILE A 88 0.22 3.48 9.42
CA ILE A 88 -1.05 2.84 9.78
C ILE A 88 -1.52 3.33 11.16
N ASP A 89 -0.62 3.40 12.14
CA ASP A 89 -0.95 3.85 13.50
C ASP A 89 -1.47 5.28 13.48
N TRP A 90 -0.79 6.21 12.82
CA TRP A 90 -1.28 7.57 12.66
C TRP A 90 -2.65 7.65 11.98
N ALA A 91 -2.82 6.95 10.85
CA ALA A 91 -4.08 7.00 10.10
C ALA A 91 -5.26 6.32 10.81
N SER A 92 -5.00 5.41 11.75
CA SER A 92 -6.04 4.75 12.56
C SER A 92 -6.59 5.62 13.70
N ARG A 93 -5.94 6.75 13.99
CA ARG A 93 -6.22 7.65 15.13
C ARG A 93 -6.77 9.00 14.68
N PRO A 94 -7.43 9.80 15.53
CA PRO A 94 -7.79 9.56 16.93
C PRO A 94 -8.77 8.40 17.15
N TRP A 95 -8.99 8.00 18.41
CA TRP A 95 -9.96 6.94 18.73
C TRP A 95 -11.35 7.28 18.17
N GLY A 96 -12.00 6.30 17.54
CA GLY A 96 -13.28 6.47 16.86
C GLY A 96 -13.21 7.07 15.45
N GLN A 97 -12.01 7.41 14.96
CA GLN A 97 -11.80 8.03 13.64
C GLN A 97 -10.83 7.20 12.78
N ASN A 98 -10.96 5.87 12.77
CA ASN A 98 -10.12 5.00 11.95
C ASN A 98 -10.38 5.24 10.44
N SER A 99 -9.38 5.79 9.72
CA SER A 99 -9.51 6.10 8.28
C SER A 99 -9.66 4.87 7.39
N PHE A 100 -9.32 3.68 7.89
CA PHE A 100 -9.37 2.43 7.11
C PHE A 100 -10.69 1.65 7.25
N ASN A 101 -11.63 2.10 8.09
CA ASN A 101 -12.85 1.35 8.38
C ASN A 101 -13.71 1.14 7.11
N GLY A 102 -13.94 -0.12 6.74
CA GLY A 102 -14.66 -0.53 5.53
C GLY A 102 -13.91 -0.23 4.21
N LYS A 103 -12.65 0.20 4.28
CA LYS A 103 -11.88 0.60 3.10
C LYS A 103 -11.45 -0.64 2.30
N PRO A 104 -11.67 -0.68 0.97
CA PRO A 104 -11.09 -1.68 0.09
C PRO A 104 -9.57 -1.54 0.02
N VAL A 105 -8.85 -2.64 0.24
CA VAL A 105 -7.38 -2.62 0.27
C VAL A 105 -6.77 -3.80 -0.47
N ALA A 106 -5.60 -3.57 -1.05
CA ALA A 106 -4.75 -4.63 -1.58
C ALA A 106 -3.33 -4.50 -1.01
N ILE A 107 -2.61 -5.61 -1.01
CA ILE A 107 -1.25 -5.71 -0.46
C ILE A 107 -0.35 -6.29 -1.54
N VAL A 108 0.77 -5.63 -1.78
CA VAL A 108 1.83 -6.10 -2.66
C VAL A 108 3.19 -5.84 -2.01
N GLY A 109 4.25 -6.42 -2.55
CA GLY A 109 5.59 -6.14 -2.06
C GLY A 109 6.66 -6.73 -2.96
N ALA A 110 7.77 -6.01 -3.06
CA ALA A 110 8.93 -6.38 -3.85
C ALA A 110 10.12 -6.74 -2.95
N SER A 111 10.77 -7.87 -3.26
CA SER A 111 12.01 -8.33 -2.63
C SER A 111 12.98 -8.89 -3.66
N ILE A 112 14.28 -8.86 -3.36
CA ILE A 112 15.28 -9.60 -4.15
C ILE A 112 15.32 -11.09 -3.80
N GLY A 113 14.72 -11.47 -2.66
CA GLY A 113 14.64 -12.85 -2.21
C GLY A 113 13.47 -13.59 -2.83
N ALA A 114 13.63 -14.90 -3.02
CA ALA A 114 12.66 -15.78 -3.70
C ALA A 114 11.25 -15.79 -3.07
N LEU A 115 11.11 -15.40 -1.79
CA LEU A 115 9.83 -15.39 -1.09
C LEU A 115 8.95 -14.16 -1.35
N GLY A 116 9.46 -13.15 -2.07
CA GLY A 116 8.62 -12.03 -2.55
C GLY A 116 7.79 -11.32 -1.48
N THR A 117 8.30 -11.15 -0.26
CA THR A 117 7.64 -10.47 0.89
C THR A 117 6.45 -11.20 1.54
N THR A 118 6.25 -12.48 1.25
CA THR A 118 5.14 -13.31 1.81
C THR A 118 4.89 -13.14 3.31
N GLN A 119 5.94 -13.14 4.15
CA GLN A 119 5.76 -13.01 5.60
C GLN A 119 5.33 -11.61 6.01
N ALA A 120 5.87 -10.58 5.35
CA ALA A 120 5.45 -9.20 5.58
C ALA A 120 3.98 -8.98 5.22
N GLN A 121 3.54 -9.51 4.09
CA GLN A 121 2.14 -9.39 3.66
C GLN A 121 1.20 -10.13 4.63
N ALA A 122 1.56 -11.34 5.08
CA ALA A 122 0.78 -12.08 6.06
C ALA A 122 0.66 -11.33 7.40
N ALA A 123 1.75 -10.76 7.91
CA ALA A 123 1.74 -9.97 9.14
C ALA A 123 0.94 -8.67 8.99
N LEU A 124 1.02 -8.02 7.82
CA LEU A 124 0.22 -6.83 7.53
C LEU A 124 -1.27 -7.14 7.49
N ARG A 125 -1.69 -8.24 6.83
CA ARG A 125 -3.09 -8.69 6.81
C ARG A 125 -3.68 -8.80 8.22
N ASN A 126 -2.91 -9.33 9.18
CA ASN A 126 -3.36 -9.43 10.58
C ASN A 126 -3.71 -8.06 11.20
N SER A 127 -2.91 -7.03 10.92
CA SER A 127 -3.17 -5.66 11.38
C SER A 127 -4.39 -5.04 10.68
N LEU A 128 -4.53 -5.26 9.37
CA LEU A 128 -5.61 -4.68 8.57
C LEU A 128 -6.99 -5.27 8.92
N VAL A 129 -7.05 -6.55 9.29
CA VAL A 129 -8.29 -7.18 9.81
C VAL A 129 -8.82 -6.46 11.04
N TYR A 130 -7.95 -6.08 11.99
CA TYR A 130 -8.36 -5.31 13.17
C TYR A 130 -8.95 -3.94 12.80
N LEU A 131 -8.41 -3.32 11.75
CA LEU A 131 -8.86 -2.01 11.25
C LEU A 131 -10.12 -2.09 10.39
N ASN A 132 -10.76 -3.26 10.31
CA ASN A 132 -11.99 -3.51 9.58
C ASN A 132 -11.92 -3.13 8.09
N THR A 133 -10.78 -3.40 7.44
CA THR A 133 -10.62 -3.20 5.99
C THR A 133 -11.23 -4.34 5.19
N GLU A 134 -11.71 -4.05 3.98
CA GLU A 134 -12.08 -5.07 2.99
C GLU A 134 -10.83 -5.48 2.20
N ILE A 135 -10.21 -6.62 2.55
CA ILE A 135 -8.92 -7.02 1.98
C ILE A 135 -9.12 -7.88 0.73
N MET A 136 -8.56 -7.45 -0.42
CA MET A 136 -8.53 -8.26 -1.63
C MET A 136 -7.70 -9.54 -1.41
N GLY A 137 -8.32 -10.69 -1.72
CA GLY A 137 -7.71 -12.00 -1.51
C GLY A 137 -6.86 -12.51 -2.67
N GLN A 138 -7.26 -12.24 -3.92
CA GLN A 138 -6.60 -12.72 -5.14
C GLN A 138 -6.70 -11.67 -6.27
N PRO A 139 -5.75 -11.65 -7.21
CA PRO A 139 -4.48 -12.39 -7.17
C PRO A 139 -3.53 -11.81 -6.10
N GLU A 140 -2.66 -12.64 -5.54
CA GLU A 140 -1.60 -12.21 -4.63
C GLU A 140 -0.34 -11.81 -5.42
N VAL A 141 0.40 -10.80 -4.94
CA VAL A 141 1.62 -10.30 -5.60
C VAL A 141 2.81 -10.46 -4.67
N TYR A 142 3.51 -11.58 -4.82
CA TYR A 142 4.79 -11.83 -4.17
C TYR A 142 5.94 -11.58 -5.15
N PHE A 143 6.34 -10.31 -5.26
CA PHE A 143 7.12 -9.86 -6.41
C PHE A 143 8.64 -10.01 -6.20
N ASN A 144 9.30 -10.62 -7.17
CA ASN A 144 10.76 -10.68 -7.21
C ASN A 144 11.31 -9.51 -8.02
N ALA A 145 11.98 -8.57 -7.34
CA ALA A 145 12.52 -7.36 -7.93
C ALA A 145 13.67 -7.61 -8.91
N THR A 146 14.44 -8.72 -8.77
CA THR A 146 15.59 -8.98 -9.65
C THR A 146 15.18 -9.51 -11.03
N THR A 147 14.02 -10.14 -11.13
CA THR A 147 13.49 -10.67 -12.39
C THR A 147 12.33 -9.85 -12.93
N GLY A 148 11.60 -9.14 -12.06
CA GLY A 148 10.41 -8.37 -12.42
C GLY A 148 10.68 -6.90 -12.75
N LEU A 149 11.85 -6.36 -12.42
CA LEU A 149 12.23 -4.99 -12.75
C LEU A 149 13.47 -4.95 -13.63
N ASN A 150 13.49 -4.01 -14.57
CA ASN A 150 14.67 -3.60 -15.31
C ASN A 150 15.56 -2.69 -14.45
N GLN A 151 16.77 -2.43 -14.93
CA GLN A 151 17.75 -1.59 -14.21
C GLN A 151 17.29 -0.14 -14.02
N ASP A 152 16.41 0.35 -14.89
CA ASP A 152 15.82 1.69 -14.82
C ASP A 152 14.58 1.76 -13.91
N GLY A 153 14.22 0.66 -13.24
CA GLY A 153 13.04 0.57 -12.37
C GLY A 153 11.74 0.28 -13.13
N SER A 154 11.75 0.21 -14.46
CA SER A 154 10.57 -0.20 -15.23
C SER A 154 10.27 -1.69 -15.04
N VAL A 155 9.00 -2.07 -15.24
CA VAL A 155 8.58 -3.47 -15.18
C VAL A 155 9.14 -4.27 -16.36
N ALA A 156 9.67 -5.46 -16.10
CA ALA A 156 10.07 -6.41 -17.12
C ALA A 156 8.86 -6.90 -17.94
N ASP A 157 9.04 -7.18 -19.23
CA ASP A 157 7.93 -7.56 -20.13
C ASP A 157 7.14 -8.78 -19.62
N ASP A 158 7.85 -9.79 -19.11
CA ASP A 158 7.25 -11.02 -18.57
C ASP A 158 6.37 -10.78 -17.31
N ALA A 159 6.51 -9.63 -16.66
CA ALA A 159 5.75 -9.28 -15.46
C ALA A 159 4.55 -8.35 -15.75
N LYS A 160 4.47 -7.78 -16.97
CA LYS A 160 3.44 -6.78 -17.32
C LYS A 160 2.03 -7.34 -17.25
N ASP A 161 1.78 -8.49 -17.87
CA ASP A 161 0.45 -9.08 -17.91
C ASP A 161 -0.05 -9.40 -16.50
N PHE A 162 0.82 -9.99 -15.67
CA PHE A 162 0.51 -10.31 -14.28
C PHE A 162 0.18 -9.07 -13.43
N LEU A 163 0.95 -7.99 -13.56
CA LEU A 163 0.66 -6.75 -12.82
C LEU A 163 -0.56 -6.01 -13.38
N THR A 164 -0.82 -6.12 -14.68
CA THR A 164 -2.04 -5.58 -15.32
C THR A 164 -3.28 -6.29 -14.80
N ASP A 165 -3.24 -7.63 -14.73
CA ASP A 165 -4.33 -8.44 -14.17
C ASP A 165 -4.58 -8.10 -12.70
N PHE A 166 -3.53 -7.91 -11.91
CA PHE A 166 -3.65 -7.45 -10.53
C PHE A 166 -4.30 -6.05 -10.44
N ALA A 167 -3.84 -5.09 -11.25
CA ALA A 167 -4.36 -3.73 -11.22
C ALA A 167 -5.86 -3.70 -11.60
N ASN A 168 -6.23 -4.44 -12.65
CA ASN A 168 -7.62 -4.61 -13.06
C ASN A 168 -8.48 -5.26 -11.96
N ALA A 169 -7.98 -6.33 -11.34
CA ALA A 169 -8.67 -7.00 -10.24
C ALA A 169 -8.87 -6.07 -9.05
N PHE A 170 -7.87 -5.26 -8.70
CA PHE A 170 -7.97 -4.33 -7.58
C PHE A 170 -8.95 -3.19 -7.85
N VAL A 171 -8.93 -2.60 -9.05
CA VAL A 171 -9.91 -1.58 -9.43
C VAL A 171 -11.32 -2.17 -9.42
N ALA A 172 -11.54 -3.35 -10.00
CA ALA A 172 -12.84 -4.02 -9.97
C ALA A 172 -13.29 -4.36 -8.53
N PHE A 173 -12.35 -4.74 -7.67
CA PHE A 173 -12.60 -4.98 -6.25
C PHE A 173 -13.05 -3.71 -5.53
N ILE A 174 -12.38 -2.57 -5.76
CA ILE A 174 -12.79 -1.27 -5.22
C ILE A 174 -14.20 -0.92 -5.69
N GLU A 175 -14.48 -0.98 -7.00
CA GLU A 175 -15.79 -0.62 -7.55
C GLU A 175 -16.94 -1.47 -6.98
N LYS A 176 -16.68 -2.75 -6.67
CA LYS A 176 -17.67 -3.63 -6.03
C LYS A 176 -18.01 -3.21 -4.59
N HIS A 177 -17.09 -2.54 -3.90
CA HIS A 177 -17.24 -2.11 -2.51
C HIS A 177 -17.55 -0.60 -2.38
N LYS A 178 -17.62 0.13 -3.50
CA LYS A 178 -18.24 1.45 -3.55
C LYS A 178 -19.75 1.28 -3.41
N ASN A 179 -20.30 1.77 -2.30
CA ASN A 179 -21.74 1.96 -2.14
C ASN A 179 -22.16 3.29 -2.75
#